data_AF-A0A9P7LE69-F1
#
_entry.id   AF-A0A9P7LE69-F1
#
_cell.length_a   1.000
_cell.length_b   1.000
_cell.length_c   1.000
_cell.angle_alpha   90.00
_cell.angle_beta   90.00
_cell.angle_gamma   90.00
#
_symmetry.space_group_name_H-M   'P 1'
#
loop_
_entity.id
_entity.type
_entity.pdbx_description
1 polymer ?
#
loop_
_entity_poly.entity_id
_entity_poly.type
_entity_poly.pdbx_seq_one_letter_code
_entity_poly.pdbx_strand_id
1 'polypeptide(L)'
;MHYTPRKVEKLLFSQAGRLAQRRLAHGKKLNHLESSALIATVLQEIIHIEDHSVADLMKFGKGILGRRHVYPSVVGALKQMQVEGTSETGTYLITIHNPISTDDGDLKMALSGSFLPVPSDDLPCYQRSRFPPVSDARFTVTNKGT
;
A
#
# COMPACT_ATOMS: atom_id res chain seq x y z
N MET A 1 14.83 26.74 0.42
CA MET A 1 13.60 25.97 0.70
C MET A 1 13.58 25.61 2.17
N HIS A 2 12.47 25.81 2.88
CA HIS A 2 12.33 25.46 4.30
C HIS A 2 11.33 24.31 4.45
N TYR A 3 11.83 23.09 4.70
CA TYR A 3 11.00 21.92 4.98
C TYR A 3 10.82 21.76 6.48
N THR A 4 9.58 21.55 6.92
CA THR A 4 9.32 21.14 8.30
C THR A 4 9.78 19.69 8.50
N PRO A 5 10.12 19.26 9.73
CA PRO A 5 10.47 17.86 10.00
C PRO A 5 9.44 16.86 9.45
N ARG A 6 8.14 17.16 9.60
CA ARG A 6 7.04 16.36 9.03
C ARG A 6 7.10 16.24 7.51
N LYS A 7 7.51 17.28 6.79
CA LYS A 7 7.69 17.22 5.32
C LYS A 7 8.89 16.35 4.94
N VAL A 8 9.98 16.43 5.70
CA VAL A 8 11.16 15.58 5.50
C VAL A 8 10.81 14.11 5.75
N GLU A 9 10.06 13.80 6.81
CA GLU A 9 9.59 12.44 7.11
C GLU A 9 8.74 11.86 5.97
N LYS A 10 7.80 12.65 5.40
CA LYS A 10 7.02 12.22 4.24
C LYS A 10 7.89 11.89 3.03
N LEU A 11 8.92 12.70 2.76
CA LEU A 11 9.87 12.46 1.67
C LEU A 11 10.69 11.18 1.90
N LEU A 12 11.17 10.94 3.13
CA LEU A 12 11.88 9.71 3.47
C LEU A 12 10.98 8.48 3.34
N PHE A 13 9.72 8.58 3.75
CA PHE A 13 8.76 7.49 3.62
C PHE A 13 8.45 7.17 2.15
N SER A 14 8.28 8.20 1.31
CA SER A 14 8.13 8.04 -0.14
C SER A 14 9.35 7.34 -0.76
N GLN A 15 10.57 7.65 -0.31
CA GLN A 15 11.76 6.95 -0.78
C GLN A 15 11.85 5.50 -0.32
N ALA A 16 11.38 5.18 0.89
CA ALA A 16 11.24 3.80 1.34
C ALA A 16 10.23 3.04 0.45
N GLY A 17 9.15 3.68 0.02
CA GLY A 17 8.17 3.10 -0.92
C GLY A 17 8.78 2.83 -2.29
N ARG A 18 9.52 3.77 -2.88
CA ARG A 18 10.24 3.57 -4.15
C ARG A 18 11.31 2.46 -4.04
N LEU A 19 12.00 2.36 -2.90
CA LEU A 19 12.91 1.25 -2.64
C LEU A 19 12.17 -0.10 -2.57
N ALA A 20 11.00 -0.13 -1.94
CA ALA A 20 10.16 -1.31 -1.86
C ALA A 20 9.64 -1.74 -3.25
N GLN A 21 9.25 -0.80 -4.12
CA GLN A 21 8.88 -1.11 -5.52
C GLN A 21 10.02 -1.80 -6.27
N ARG A 22 11.27 -1.29 -6.16
CA ARG A 22 12.45 -1.94 -6.76
C ARG A 22 12.67 -3.35 -6.25
N ARG A 23 12.56 -3.55 -4.93
CA ARG A 23 12.69 -4.88 -4.31
C ARG A 23 11.60 -5.85 -4.78
N LEU A 24 10.36 -5.37 -4.86
CA LEU A 24 9.23 -6.13 -5.35
C LEU A 24 9.41 -6.53 -6.83
N ALA A 25 9.88 -5.60 -7.68
CA ALA A 25 10.19 -5.87 -9.08
C ALA A 25 11.32 -6.91 -9.26
N HIS A 26 12.26 -6.98 -8.31
CA HIS A 26 13.26 -8.06 -8.23
C HIS A 26 12.74 -9.36 -7.57
N GLY A 27 11.44 -9.44 -7.33
CA GLY A 27 10.77 -10.60 -6.77
C GLY A 27 11.05 -10.88 -5.29
N LYS A 28 11.43 -9.86 -4.52
CA LYS A 28 11.65 -9.98 -3.07
C LYS A 28 10.36 -9.77 -2.30
N LYS A 29 10.15 -10.58 -1.26
CA LYS A 29 9.09 -10.38 -0.27
C LYS A 29 9.41 -9.17 0.60
N LEU A 30 8.39 -8.35 0.85
CA LEU A 30 8.50 -7.12 1.59
C LEU A 30 8.28 -7.34 3.09
N ASN A 31 9.02 -6.59 3.91
CA ASN A 31 8.80 -6.50 5.35
C ASN A 31 7.74 -5.43 5.70
N HIS A 32 7.44 -5.27 6.99
CA HIS A 32 6.38 -4.37 7.45
C HIS A 32 6.55 -2.91 6.99
N LEU A 33 7.77 -2.37 7.10
CA LEU A 33 8.05 -0.98 6.72
C LEU A 33 7.96 -0.81 5.21
N GLU A 34 8.53 -1.74 4.45
CA GLU A 34 8.49 -1.73 2.98
C GLU A 34 7.06 -1.86 2.44
N SER A 35 6.25 -2.76 3.00
CA SER A 35 4.85 -2.92 2.61
C SER A 35 4.04 -1.66 2.89
N SER A 36 4.19 -1.09 4.08
CA SER A 36 3.47 0.14 4.47
C SER A 36 3.89 1.33 3.60
N ALA A 37 5.20 1.48 3.35
CA ALA A 37 5.73 2.57 2.54
C ALA A 37 5.33 2.47 1.06
N LEU A 38 5.32 1.26 0.49
CA LEU A 38 4.87 1.02 -0.87
C LEU A 38 3.40 1.38 -1.03
N ILE A 39 2.52 0.84 -0.17
CA ILE A 39 1.08 1.08 -0.23
C ILE A 39 0.79 2.58 -0.11
N ALA A 40 1.43 3.27 0.83
CA ALA A 40 1.24 4.70 1.00
C ALA A 40 1.75 5.52 -0.20
N THR A 41 2.90 5.14 -0.76
CA THR A 41 3.47 5.84 -1.92
C THR A 41 2.55 5.72 -3.13
N VAL A 42 2.07 4.51 -3.44
CA VAL A 42 1.12 4.29 -4.54
C VAL A 42 -0.17 5.05 -4.32
N LEU A 43 -0.75 5.02 -3.11
CA LEU A 43 -1.97 5.76 -2.83
C LEU A 43 -1.78 7.28 -2.89
N GLN A 44 -0.66 7.81 -2.43
CA GLN A 44 -0.37 9.25 -2.51
C GLN A 44 -0.30 9.72 -3.96
N GLU A 45 0.27 8.92 -4.86
CA GLU A 45 0.28 9.23 -6.30
C GLU A 45 -1.14 9.14 -6.89
N ILE A 46 -1.93 8.12 -6.55
CA ILE A 46 -3.32 8.00 -7.02
C ILE A 46 -4.16 9.20 -6.57
N ILE A 47 -4.06 9.61 -5.31
CA ILE A 47 -4.74 10.80 -4.77
C ILE A 47 -4.33 12.07 -5.53
N HIS A 48 -3.09 12.13 -6.00
CA HIS A 48 -2.58 13.31 -6.68
C HIS A 48 -2.99 13.39 -8.16
N ILE A 49 -3.12 12.25 -8.84
CA ILE A 49 -3.35 12.18 -10.29
C ILE A 49 -4.84 12.05 -10.64
N GLU A 50 -5.61 11.33 -9.82
CA GLU A 50 -6.98 10.92 -10.15
C GLU A 50 -7.97 11.32 -9.05
N ASP A 51 -9.16 11.78 -9.46
CA ASP A 51 -10.26 12.06 -8.54
C ASP A 51 -10.98 10.77 -8.16
N HIS A 52 -10.62 10.21 -7.01
CA HIS A 52 -11.26 9.03 -6.43
C HIS A 52 -12.03 9.34 -5.16
N SER A 53 -13.11 8.58 -4.93
CA SER A 53 -13.78 8.64 -3.63
C SER A 53 -12.89 8.04 -2.53
N VAL A 54 -13.11 8.46 -1.27
CA VAL A 54 -12.41 7.86 -0.12
C VAL A 54 -12.63 6.35 -0.04
N ALA A 55 -13.83 5.87 -0.42
CA ALA A 55 -14.14 4.45 -0.43
C ALA A 55 -13.32 3.68 -1.46
N ASP A 56 -13.07 4.26 -2.63
CA ASP A 56 -12.22 3.67 -3.68
C ASP A 56 -10.77 3.61 -3.21
N LEU A 57 -10.25 4.68 -2.62
CA LEU A 57 -8.89 4.71 -2.05
C LEU A 57 -8.70 3.66 -0.95
N MET A 58 -9.70 3.44 -0.10
CA MET A 58 -9.68 2.36 0.90
C MET A 58 -9.64 0.97 0.24
N LYS A 59 -10.38 0.78 -0.86
CA LYS A 59 -10.40 -0.48 -1.63
C LYS A 59 -9.07 -0.71 -2.34
N PHE A 60 -8.53 0.30 -2.98
CA PHE A 60 -7.22 0.29 -3.62
C PHE A 60 -6.11 -0.08 -2.63
N GLY A 61 -6.10 0.54 -1.44
CA GLY A 61 -5.14 0.22 -0.39
C GLY A 61 -5.10 -1.26 0.00
N LYS A 62 -6.23 -1.98 -0.08
CA LYS A 62 -6.34 -3.42 0.19
C LYS A 62 -5.92 -4.31 -0.97
N GLY A 63 -5.87 -3.76 -2.19
CA GLY A 63 -5.59 -4.47 -3.44
C GLY A 63 -4.13 -4.41 -3.88
N ILE A 64 -3.36 -3.41 -3.45
CA ILE A 64 -1.99 -3.18 -3.93
C ILE A 64 -1.07 -4.38 -3.67
N LEU A 65 -1.03 -4.92 -2.44
CA LEU A 65 -0.17 -6.05 -2.08
C LEU A 65 -0.98 -7.27 -1.63
N GLY A 66 -0.65 -8.43 -2.20
CA GLY A 66 -1.15 -9.72 -1.75
C GLY A 66 -0.20 -10.40 -0.75
N ARG A 67 -0.69 -11.46 -0.10
CA ARG A 67 0.09 -12.29 0.85
C ARG A 67 1.38 -12.82 0.25
N ARG A 68 1.41 -13.13 -1.05
CA ARG A 68 2.62 -13.64 -1.73
C ARG A 68 3.75 -12.61 -1.81
N HIS A 69 3.44 -11.32 -1.75
CA HIS A 69 4.41 -10.22 -1.87
C HIS A 69 5.09 -9.85 -0.55
N VAL A 70 4.65 -10.40 0.58
CA VAL A 70 5.12 -9.99 1.90
C VAL A 70 5.55 -11.19 2.75
N TYR A 71 6.34 -10.93 3.79
CA TYR A 71 6.58 -11.96 4.81
C TYR A 71 5.31 -12.27 5.62
N PRO A 72 5.09 -13.52 6.06
CA PRO A 72 3.88 -13.90 6.81
C PRO A 72 3.62 -13.05 8.06
N SER A 73 4.69 -12.61 8.75
CA SER A 73 4.58 -11.73 9.93
C SER A 73 3.91 -10.40 9.62
N VAL A 74 3.99 -9.90 8.38
CA VAL A 74 3.36 -8.65 7.95
C VAL A 74 1.84 -8.76 7.95
N VAL A 75 1.27 -9.91 7.56
CA VAL A 75 -0.19 -10.13 7.52
C VAL A 75 -0.81 -10.09 8.93
N GLY A 76 -0.04 -10.56 9.92
CA GLY A 76 -0.41 -10.46 11.33
C GLY A 76 -0.22 -9.05 11.89
N ALA A 77 0.90 -8.39 11.58
CA ALA A 77 1.27 -7.12 12.20
C ALA A 77 0.57 -5.90 11.57
N LEU A 78 0.42 -5.86 10.25
CA LEU A 78 -0.14 -4.71 9.52
C LEU A 78 -1.68 -4.81 9.47
N LYS A 79 -2.33 -4.59 10.61
CA LYS A 79 -3.80 -4.64 10.74
C LYS A 79 -4.50 -3.36 10.34
N GLN A 80 -3.82 -2.24 10.46
CA GLN A 80 -4.35 -0.94 10.08
C GLN A 80 -3.20 -0.03 9.70
N MET A 81 -3.42 0.81 8.70
CA MET A 81 -2.53 1.92 8.41
C MET A 81 -3.34 3.15 8.00
N GLN A 82 -2.76 4.32 8.20
CA GLN A 82 -3.33 5.59 7.76
C GLN A 82 -2.40 6.23 6.74
N VAL A 83 -3.00 6.75 5.67
CA VAL A 83 -2.28 7.45 4.60
C VAL A 83 -2.90 8.82 4.46
N GLU A 84 -2.07 9.84 4.66
CA GLU A 84 -2.43 11.23 4.37
C GLU A 84 -1.95 11.56 2.96
N GLY A 85 -2.85 12.07 2.12
CA GLY A 85 -2.57 12.52 0.76
C GLY A 85 -3.26 13.85 0.46
N THR A 86 -2.73 14.59 -0.51
CA THR A 86 -3.25 15.92 -0.89
C THR A 86 -3.50 15.94 -2.39
N SER A 87 -4.73 16.30 -2.78
CA SER A 87 -5.14 16.58 -4.16
C SER A 87 -5.47 18.07 -4.31
N GLU A 88 -5.95 18.47 -5.50
CA GLU A 88 -6.41 19.84 -5.75
C GLU A 88 -7.61 20.25 -4.88
N THR A 89 -8.45 19.28 -4.49
CA THR A 89 -9.67 19.52 -3.72
C THR A 89 -9.44 19.57 -2.21
N GLY A 90 -8.31 19.03 -1.72
CA GLY A 90 -7.97 19.07 -0.29
C GLY A 90 -7.02 17.98 0.18
N THR A 91 -6.92 17.84 1.50
CA THR A 91 -6.12 16.81 2.16
C THR A 91 -7.01 15.73 2.75
N TYR A 92 -6.71 14.48 2.44
CA TYR A 92 -7.46 13.29 2.85
C TYR A 92 -6.64 12.46 3.82
N LEU A 93 -7.30 11.92 4.86
CA LEU A 93 -6.72 10.90 5.74
C LEU A 93 -7.48 9.58 5.53
N ILE A 94 -6.86 8.65 4.82
CA ILE A 94 -7.46 7.36 4.48
C ILE A 94 -7.01 6.34 5.52
N THR A 95 -7.97 5.63 6.11
CA THR A 95 -7.70 4.52 7.03
C THR A 95 -7.97 3.20 6.30
N ILE A 96 -6.96 2.35 6.24
CA ILE A 96 -7.02 1.06 5.55
C ILE A 96 -6.93 -0.03 6.61
N HIS A 97 -7.99 -0.82 6.73
CA HIS A 97 -8.02 -1.99 7.62
C HIS A 97 -7.58 -3.23 6.84
N ASN A 98 -6.69 -4.03 7.41
CA ASN A 98 -6.10 -5.23 6.81
C ASN A 98 -5.63 -4.99 5.37
N PRO A 99 -4.66 -4.08 5.13
CA PRO A 99 -4.17 -3.75 3.79
C PRO A 99 -3.65 -4.96 3.00
N ILE A 100 -3.19 -6.02 3.67
CA ILE A 100 -2.84 -7.29 3.03
C ILE A 100 -4.03 -8.24 3.16
N SER A 101 -4.99 -8.14 2.24
CA SER A 101 -6.25 -8.88 2.31
C SER A 101 -6.38 -9.99 1.26
N THR A 102 -5.71 -9.87 0.12
CA THR A 102 -5.78 -10.83 -1.01
C THR A 102 -4.53 -11.70 -1.09
N ASP A 103 -4.59 -12.80 -1.84
CA ASP A 103 -3.44 -13.69 -2.03
C ASP A 103 -2.48 -13.15 -3.10
N ASP A 104 -3.04 -12.59 -4.18
CA ASP A 104 -2.32 -12.10 -5.36
C ASP A 104 -2.03 -10.60 -5.31
N GLY A 105 -2.93 -9.77 -4.79
CA GLY A 105 -2.83 -8.30 -4.95
C GLY A 105 -2.87 -7.87 -6.43
N ASP A 106 -2.38 -6.66 -6.71
CA ASP A 106 -2.25 -6.12 -8.06
C ASP A 106 -0.83 -5.53 -8.24
N LEU A 107 0.05 -6.31 -8.87
CA LEU A 107 1.43 -5.88 -9.12
C LEU A 107 1.54 -4.69 -10.08
N LYS A 108 0.59 -4.54 -11.02
CA LYS A 108 0.58 -3.39 -11.93
C LYS A 108 0.31 -2.13 -11.13
N MET A 109 -0.64 -2.21 -10.21
CA MET A 109 -0.93 -1.12 -9.28
C MET A 109 0.24 -0.85 -8.33
N ALA A 110 0.83 -1.90 -7.74
CA ALA A 110 1.96 -1.79 -6.82
C ALA A 110 3.20 -1.12 -7.44
N LEU A 111 3.40 -1.30 -8.74
CA LEU A 111 4.52 -0.73 -9.49
C LEU A 111 4.10 0.51 -10.31
N SER A 112 2.90 1.04 -10.11
CA SER A 112 2.43 2.25 -10.78
C SER A 112 3.38 3.43 -10.49
N GLY A 113 3.62 4.26 -11.51
CA GLY A 113 4.52 5.41 -11.47
C GLY A 113 6.02 5.08 -11.34
N SER A 114 6.40 3.81 -11.17
CA SER A 114 7.80 3.42 -11.00
C SER A 114 8.56 3.14 -12.30
N PHE A 115 7.83 2.91 -13.40
CA PHE A 115 8.36 2.43 -14.69
C PHE A 115 9.19 1.14 -14.59
N LEU A 116 9.05 0.39 -13.49
CA LEU A 116 9.69 -0.91 -13.32
C LEU A 116 8.90 -2.00 -14.04
N PRO A 117 9.58 -3.04 -14.57
CA PRO A 117 8.89 -4.18 -15.13
C PRO A 117 8.11 -4.92 -14.04
N VAL A 118 6.91 -5.36 -14.39
CA VAL A 118 6.13 -6.27 -13.54
C VAL A 118 6.81 -7.64 -13.59
N PRO A 119 7.26 -8.20 -12.45
CA PRO A 119 7.87 -9.52 -12.43
C PRO A 119 6.84 -10.58 -12.84
N SER A 120 7.30 -11.71 -13.40
CA SER A 120 6.41 -12.84 -13.65
C SER A 120 5.81 -13.39 -12.35
N ASP A 121 4.66 -14.06 -12.45
CA ASP A 121 3.94 -14.62 -11.29
C ASP A 121 4.71 -15.71 -10.54
N ASP A 122 5.86 -16.16 -11.08
CA ASP A 122 6.77 -17.14 -10.49
C ASP A 122 7.63 -16.57 -9.33
N LEU A 123 7.04 -15.71 -8.50
CA LEU A 123 7.65 -15.21 -7.26
C LEU A 123 7.87 -16.37 -6.28
N PRO A 124 9.01 -16.41 -5.55
CA PRO A 124 9.43 -17.59 -4.80
C PRO A 124 8.39 -18.09 -3.78
N CYS A 125 8.05 -19.37 -3.93
CA CYS A 125 7.13 -20.21 -3.15
C CYS A 125 6.13 -19.45 -2.23
N TYR A 126 4.98 -19.13 -2.80
CA TYR A 126 3.77 -18.87 -2.02
C TYR A 126 3.24 -20.21 -1.47
N GLN A 127 3.53 -20.51 -0.21
CA GLN A 127 2.89 -21.62 0.51
C GLN A 127 1.68 -21.08 1.27
N ARG A 128 0.47 -21.30 0.74
CA ARG A 128 -0.79 -20.83 1.33
C ARG A 128 -0.96 -21.25 2.80
N SER A 129 -0.41 -22.42 3.18
CA SER A 129 -0.42 -22.94 4.55
C SER A 129 0.31 -22.08 5.58
N ARG A 130 1.21 -21.17 5.16
CA ARG A 130 1.95 -20.28 6.07
C ARG A 130 1.19 -19.01 6.45
N PHE A 131 -0.03 -18.82 5.92
CA PHE A 131 -0.79 -17.60 6.09
C PHE A 131 -2.15 -17.85 6.75
N PRO A 132 -2.64 -16.92 7.59
CA PRO A 132 -3.99 -17.00 8.12
C PRO A 132 -5.03 -16.88 6.99
N PRO A 133 -6.22 -17.49 7.16
CA PRO A 133 -7.30 -17.44 6.17
C PRO A 133 -7.75 -15.99 5.91
N VAL A 134 -8.27 -15.75 4.71
CA VAL A 134 -8.80 -14.44 4.33
C VAL A 134 -10.04 -14.14 5.17
N SER A 135 -10.00 -13.08 5.98
CA SER A 135 -11.20 -12.59 6.66
C SER A 135 -12.02 -11.72 5.70
N ASP A 136 -13.31 -12.03 5.50
CA ASP A 136 -14.26 -11.18 4.77
C ASP A 136 -14.43 -9.83 5.49
N ALA A 137 -13.64 -8.83 5.09
CA ALA A 137 -13.62 -7.53 5.75
C ALA A 137 -14.76 -6.64 5.25
N ARG A 138 -15.87 -6.59 6.00
CA ARG A 138 -16.92 -5.56 5.86
C ARG A 138 -16.30 -4.17 6.08
N PHE A 139 -16.50 -3.25 5.14
CA PHE A 139 -15.98 -1.88 5.23
C PHE A 139 -16.81 -1.06 6.21
N THR A 140 -16.18 -0.44 7.21
CA THR A 140 -16.80 0.59 8.06
C THR A 140 -16.30 1.94 7.57
N VAL A 141 -17.20 2.72 6.96
CA VAL A 141 -16.91 4.10 6.55
C VAL A 141 -17.42 5.02 7.66
N THR A 142 -16.51 5.57 8.46
CA THR A 142 -16.86 6.66 9.39
C THR A 142 -16.68 8.00 8.69
N ASN A 143 -17.78 8.60 8.27
CA ASN A 143 -17.84 9.99 7.82
C ASN A 143 -17.79 10.91 9.05
N LYS A 144 -16.74 11.70 9.19
CA LYS A 144 -16.73 12.81 10.15
C LYS A 144 -17.20 14.05 9.39
N GLY A 145 -18.51 14.31 9.47
CA GLY A 145 -19.15 15.46 8.83
C GLY A 145 -18.73 16.81 9.41
N THR A 146 -18.77 17.80 8.50
CA THR A 146 -18.78 19.29 8.62
C THR A 146 -18.11 19.96 9.80
#